data_AF-A0A7H9V9K5-F1
#
_entry.id   AF-A0A7H9V9K5-F1
#
_cell.length_a   1.000
_cell.length_b   1.000
_cell.length_c   1.000
_cell.angle_alpha   90.00
_cell.angle_beta   90.00
_cell.angle_gamma   90.00
#
_symmetry.space_group_name_H-M   'P 1'
#
loop_
_entity.id
_entity.type
_entity.pdbx_description
1 polymer ?
#
loop_
_entity_poly.entity_id
_entity_poly.type
_entity_poly.pdbx_seq_one_letter_code
_entity_poly.pdbx_strand_id
1 'polypeptide(L)'
;ATWEKFNELDRKGLMMYGQMTAGSWIYIGTQGIVQGTYETFVEAGRQHYGGNLKGKWLLTGGLGGMGGAQPLAAVMAGASCLAIECNPDSIDFRLRTRYLDEKAETPDEAMEMIDRWTKAGEA
;
A
#
# COMPACT_ATOMS: atom_id res chain seq x y z
N ALA A 1 -14.67 -20.22 15.48
CA ALA A 1 -14.06 -19.87 14.19
C ALA A 1 -12.65 -19.37 14.48
N THR A 2 -11.65 -20.25 14.37
CA THR A 2 -10.25 -19.93 14.69
C THR A 2 -9.33 -20.47 13.58
N TRP A 3 -8.11 -19.93 13.51
CA TRP A 3 -7.12 -20.38 12.52
C TRP A 3 -6.68 -21.83 12.75
N GLU A 4 -6.61 -22.30 14.00
CA GLU A 4 -6.26 -23.68 14.31
C GLU A 4 -7.26 -24.65 13.67
N LYS A 5 -8.56 -24.39 13.83
CA LYS A 5 -9.59 -25.24 13.26
C LYS A 5 -9.68 -25.11 11.74
N PHE A 6 -9.48 -23.89 11.21
CA PHE A 6 -9.39 -23.67 9.77
C PHE A 6 -8.27 -24.52 9.17
N ASN A 7 -7.06 -24.46 9.73
CA ASN A 7 -5.89 -25.20 9.27
C ASN A 7 -6.05 -26.72 9.41
N GLU A 8 -6.72 -27.20 10.47
CA GLU A 8 -7.05 -28.63 10.62
C GLU A 8 -7.92 -29.13 9.46
N LEU A 9 -8.90 -28.33 9.04
CA LEU A 9 -9.82 -28.68 7.95
C LEU A 9 -9.18 -28.50 6.57
N ASP A 10 -8.36 -27.46 6.38
CA ASP A 10 -7.62 -27.21 5.14
C ASP A 10 -6.68 -28.39 4.81
N ARG A 11 -5.95 -28.91 5.81
CA ARG A 11 -5.12 -30.12 5.66
C ARG A 11 -5.90 -31.38 5.27
N LYS A 12 -7.21 -31.41 5.54
CA LYS A 12 -8.12 -32.49 5.14
C LYS A 12 -8.79 -32.22 3.78
N GLY A 13 -8.51 -31.09 3.13
CA GLY A 13 -9.16 -30.63 1.90
C GLY A 13 -10.61 -30.17 2.09
N LEU A 14 -10.99 -29.80 3.32
CA LEU A 14 -12.37 -29.46 3.69
C LEU A 14 -12.60 -27.96 3.89
N MET A 15 -11.58 -27.12 3.71
CA MET A 15 -11.67 -25.67 3.83
C MET A 15 -10.84 -24.98 2.75
N MET A 16 -11.22 -23.75 2.42
CA MET A 16 -10.49 -22.86 1.52
C MET A 16 -10.62 -21.42 2.04
N TYR A 17 -9.55 -20.63 2.00
CA TYR A 17 -9.60 -19.23 2.42
C TYR A 17 -10.07 -18.35 1.27
N GLY A 18 -11.35 -17.95 1.30
CA GLY A 18 -11.97 -17.14 0.24
C GLY A 18 -11.64 -15.64 0.31
N GLN A 19 -11.10 -15.15 1.42
CA GLN A 19 -10.95 -13.71 1.68
C GLN A 19 -12.30 -12.98 1.37
N MET A 20 -12.28 -11.79 0.77
CA MET A 20 -13.48 -11.08 0.33
C MET A 20 -13.76 -11.33 -1.16
N THR A 21 -12.82 -10.93 -2.04
CA THR A 21 -13.01 -10.94 -3.51
C THR A 21 -12.31 -12.11 -4.21
N ALA A 22 -11.45 -12.84 -3.51
CA ALA A 22 -10.69 -13.96 -4.08
C ALA A 22 -11.61 -15.17 -4.34
N GLY A 23 -12.32 -15.63 -3.32
CA GLY A 23 -13.27 -16.75 -3.40
C GLY A 23 -14.60 -16.42 -4.09
N SER A 24 -14.84 -15.14 -4.40
CA SER A 24 -16.03 -14.64 -5.10
C SER A 24 -15.73 -14.12 -6.51
N TRP A 25 -14.49 -14.31 -6.98
CA TRP A 25 -14.06 -14.08 -8.38
C TRP A 25 -14.33 -12.68 -8.93
N ILE A 26 -14.10 -11.66 -8.10
CA ILE A 26 -14.24 -10.25 -8.50
C ILE A 26 -13.00 -9.42 -8.12
N TYR A 27 -11.86 -10.07 -7.91
CA TYR A 27 -10.58 -9.38 -7.69
C TYR A 27 -10.05 -8.79 -8.99
N ILE A 28 -9.79 -7.48 -8.99
CA ILE A 28 -9.31 -6.73 -10.16
C ILE A 28 -7.89 -6.18 -9.97
N GLY A 29 -7.08 -6.87 -9.18
CA GLY A 29 -5.74 -6.40 -8.83
C GLY A 29 -5.77 -5.28 -7.80
N THR A 30 -4.63 -4.61 -7.68
CA THR A 30 -4.40 -3.47 -6.76
C THR A 30 -5.44 -2.34 -6.94
N GLN A 31 -6.00 -2.19 -8.15
CA GLN A 31 -7.01 -1.17 -8.45
C GLN A 31 -8.28 -1.32 -7.61
N GLY A 32 -8.61 -2.53 -7.17
CA GLY A 32 -9.82 -2.78 -6.37
C GLY A 32 -9.86 -2.03 -5.03
N ILE A 33 -8.72 -1.54 -4.54
CA ILE A 33 -8.64 -0.82 -3.25
C ILE A 33 -8.04 0.58 -3.35
N VAL A 34 -7.46 0.96 -4.50
CA VAL A 34 -6.74 2.25 -4.62
C VAL A 34 -7.62 3.45 -4.27
N GLN A 35 -8.89 3.45 -4.70
CA GLN A 35 -9.82 4.53 -4.37
C GLN A 35 -10.12 4.57 -2.86
N GLY A 36 -10.36 3.42 -2.23
CA GLY A 36 -10.63 3.38 -0.78
C GLY A 36 -9.44 3.88 0.04
N THR A 37 -8.22 3.50 -0.35
CA THR A 37 -6.99 3.98 0.29
C THR A 37 -6.79 5.48 0.06
N TYR A 38 -7.04 5.97 -1.15
CA TYR A 38 -6.98 7.39 -1.49
C TYR A 38 -7.96 8.22 -0.64
N GLU A 39 -9.24 7.83 -0.59
CA GLU A 39 -10.25 8.54 0.20
C GLU A 39 -9.89 8.55 1.69
N THR A 40 -9.30 7.45 2.19
CA THR A 40 -8.81 7.37 3.57
C THR A 40 -7.72 8.41 3.84
N PHE A 41 -6.73 8.53 2.96
CA PHE A 41 -5.65 9.51 3.12
C PHE A 41 -6.12 10.95 2.92
N VAL A 42 -6.99 11.20 1.94
CA VAL A 42 -7.59 12.52 1.73
C VAL A 42 -8.38 12.96 2.95
N GLU A 43 -9.20 12.07 3.52
CA GLU A 43 -10.00 12.40 4.70
C GLU A 43 -9.14 12.62 5.94
N ALA A 44 -8.10 11.81 6.16
CA ALA A 44 -7.10 12.09 7.19
C ALA A 44 -6.42 13.45 6.97
N GLY A 45 -6.12 13.80 5.71
CA GLY A 45 -5.62 15.12 5.32
C GLY A 45 -6.58 16.25 5.67
N ARG A 46 -7.88 16.08 5.43
CA ARG A 46 -8.92 17.07 5.80
C ARG A 46 -8.99 17.27 7.32
N GLN A 47 -8.99 16.18 8.08
CA GLN A 47 -9.14 16.23 9.54
C GLN A 47 -7.90 16.77 10.26
N HIS A 48 -6.69 16.49 9.75
CA HIS A 48 -5.45 16.79 10.48
C HIS A 48 -4.60 17.89 9.86
N TYR A 49 -4.77 18.17 8.56
CA TYR A 49 -3.90 19.08 7.79
C TYR A 49 -4.68 20.07 6.92
N GLY A 50 -5.96 20.32 7.23
CA GLY A 50 -6.79 21.28 6.49
C GLY A 50 -7.01 20.90 5.02
N GLY A 51 -6.87 19.61 4.70
CA GLY A 51 -7.06 19.08 3.34
C GLY A 51 -5.82 19.20 2.44
N ASN A 52 -4.70 19.72 2.95
CA ASN A 52 -3.48 19.91 2.16
C ASN A 52 -2.34 19.02 2.69
N LEU A 53 -2.04 17.97 1.94
CA LEU A 53 -0.95 17.04 2.24
C LEU A 53 0.38 17.40 1.54
N LYS A 54 0.45 18.53 0.81
CA LYS A 54 1.69 18.96 0.13
C LYS A 54 2.86 19.08 1.11
N GLY A 55 3.98 18.46 0.76
CA GLY A 55 5.18 18.42 1.60
C GLY A 55 5.03 17.56 2.86
N LYS A 56 3.94 16.78 2.97
CA LYS A 56 3.79 15.71 3.96
C LYS A 56 4.13 14.38 3.32
N TRP A 57 4.41 13.41 4.17
CA TRP A 57 4.65 12.05 3.74
C TRP A 57 4.02 11.07 4.73
N LEU A 58 3.72 9.87 4.23
CA LEU A 58 3.13 8.77 4.99
C LEU A 58 4.19 7.68 5.19
N LEU A 59 4.21 7.09 6.38
CA LEU A 59 5.00 5.90 6.70
C LEU A 59 4.06 4.70 6.83
N THR A 60 4.34 3.62 6.11
CA THR A 60 3.55 2.38 6.18
C THR A 60 4.41 1.14 5.89
N GLY A 61 3.80 -0.04 5.93
CA GLY A 61 4.43 -1.31 5.58
C GLY A 61 3.52 -2.22 4.76
N GLY A 62 4.13 -3.07 3.94
CA GLY A 62 3.49 -4.10 3.12
C GLY A 62 3.08 -3.61 1.72
N LEU A 63 3.73 -4.15 0.71
CA LEU A 63 3.49 -3.92 -0.72
C LEU A 63 2.94 -5.19 -1.39
N GLY A 64 2.02 -5.89 -0.71
CA GLY A 64 1.27 -7.03 -1.25
C GLY A 64 0.19 -6.63 -2.27
N GLY A 65 -0.69 -7.57 -2.63
CA GLY A 65 -1.75 -7.34 -3.64
C GLY A 65 -2.62 -6.11 -3.37
N MET A 66 -3.02 -5.91 -2.11
CA MET A 66 -3.81 -4.76 -1.68
C MET A 66 -2.93 -3.61 -1.16
N GLY A 67 -1.94 -3.92 -0.31
CA GLY A 67 -1.03 -2.93 0.28
C GLY A 67 -0.17 -2.18 -0.74
N GLY A 68 0.05 -2.77 -1.93
CA GLY A 68 0.70 -2.10 -3.05
C GLY A 68 -0.06 -0.89 -3.60
N ALA A 69 -1.33 -0.67 -3.20
CA ALA A 69 -2.09 0.52 -3.57
C ALA A 69 -1.65 1.77 -2.80
N GLN A 70 -0.98 1.60 -1.65
CA GLN A 70 -0.68 2.68 -0.72
C GLN A 70 0.19 3.79 -1.32
N PRO A 71 1.30 3.52 -2.05
CA PRO A 71 2.13 4.60 -2.57
C PRO A 71 1.39 5.44 -3.61
N LEU A 72 0.75 4.80 -4.60
CA LEU A 72 -0.06 5.52 -5.60
C LEU A 72 -1.20 6.32 -4.96
N ALA A 73 -1.92 5.73 -4.01
CA ALA A 73 -3.01 6.43 -3.31
C ALA A 73 -2.51 7.66 -2.52
N ALA A 74 -1.34 7.57 -1.89
CA ALA A 74 -0.71 8.68 -1.18
C ALA A 74 -0.34 9.82 -2.15
N VAL A 75 0.29 9.49 -3.27
CA VAL A 75 0.69 10.46 -4.30
C VAL A 75 -0.54 11.16 -4.89
N MET A 76 -1.60 10.40 -5.21
CA MET A 76 -2.88 10.98 -5.63
C MET A 76 -3.49 11.92 -4.59
N ALA A 77 -3.32 11.62 -3.29
CA ALA A 77 -3.77 12.46 -2.19
C ALA A 77 -2.86 13.67 -1.94
N GLY A 78 -1.72 13.77 -2.62
CA GLY A 78 -0.77 14.88 -2.56
C GLY A 78 0.33 14.74 -1.50
N ALA A 79 0.58 13.52 -1.02
CA ALA A 79 1.68 13.21 -0.09
C ALA A 79 2.65 12.19 -0.68
N SER A 80 3.93 12.31 -0.37
CA SER A 80 4.91 11.25 -0.64
C SER A 80 4.64 10.05 0.29
N CYS A 81 5.20 8.88 -0.03
CA CYS A 81 4.99 7.66 0.76
C CYS A 81 6.29 6.87 0.91
N LEU A 82 6.61 6.52 2.15
CA LEU A 82 7.63 5.52 2.48
C LEU A 82 6.92 4.23 2.91
N ALA A 83 6.95 3.22 2.03
CA ALA A 83 6.35 1.91 2.30
C ALA A 83 7.45 0.85 2.48
N ILE A 84 7.54 0.27 3.68
CA ILE A 84 8.52 -0.76 4.01
C ILE A 84 8.00 -2.12 3.52
N GLU A 85 8.82 -2.85 2.77
CA GLU A 85 8.51 -4.21 2.28
C GLU A 85 9.73 -5.11 2.45
N CYS A 86 9.50 -6.34 2.91
CA CYS A 86 10.57 -7.32 3.14
C CYS A 86 10.87 -8.21 1.93
N ASN A 87 9.92 -8.33 1.00
CA ASN A 87 10.05 -9.11 -0.21
C ASN A 87 10.38 -8.22 -1.43
N PRO A 88 11.60 -8.28 -1.97
CA PRO A 88 12.01 -7.46 -3.12
C PRO A 88 11.15 -7.70 -4.36
N ASP A 89 10.67 -8.93 -4.60
CA ASP A 89 9.80 -9.23 -5.75
C ASP A 89 8.48 -8.44 -5.68
N SER A 90 8.00 -8.17 -4.46
CA SER A 90 6.78 -7.38 -4.27
C SER A 90 7.03 -5.91 -4.61
N ILE A 91 8.20 -5.36 -4.27
CA ILE A 91 8.62 -4.01 -4.63
C ILE A 91 8.74 -3.89 -6.16
N ASP A 92 9.47 -4.81 -6.79
CA ASP A 92 9.71 -4.81 -8.24
C ASP A 92 8.40 -4.95 -9.03
N PHE A 93 7.45 -5.71 -8.52
CA PHE A 93 6.11 -5.79 -9.11
C PHE A 93 5.39 -4.43 -9.11
N ARG A 94 5.54 -3.61 -8.06
CA ARG A 94 4.86 -2.31 -7.93
C ARG A 94 5.54 -1.26 -8.80
N LEU A 95 6.86 -1.29 -8.90
CA LEU A 95 7.62 -0.51 -9.89
C LEU A 95 7.13 -0.82 -11.31
N ARG A 96 7.09 -2.10 -11.68
CA ARG A 96 6.64 -2.52 -13.02
C ARG A 96 5.19 -2.12 -13.32
N THR A 97 4.32 -2.16 -12.32
CA THR A 97 2.89 -1.79 -12.47
C THR A 97 2.62 -0.30 -12.26
N ARG A 98 3.66 0.50 -12.00
CA ARG A 98 3.59 1.95 -11.74
C ARG A 98 2.70 2.32 -10.54
N TYR A 99 2.72 1.46 -9.52
CA TYR A 99 2.14 1.73 -8.21
C TYR A 99 3.17 2.20 -7.18
N LEU A 100 4.45 2.23 -7.58
CA LEU A 100 5.60 2.74 -6.82
C LEU A 100 6.56 3.40 -7.83
N ASP A 101 7.17 4.52 -7.44
CA ASP A 101 8.06 5.31 -8.31
C ASP A 101 9.54 4.95 -8.15
N GLU A 102 10.01 4.89 -6.90
CA GLU A 102 11.41 4.62 -6.55
C GLU A 102 11.52 3.52 -5.49
N LYS A 103 12.67 2.84 -5.47
CA LYS A 103 13.08 1.89 -4.44
C LYS A 103 14.38 2.40 -3.81
N ALA A 104 14.46 2.33 -2.48
CA ALA A 104 15.68 2.53 -1.72
C ALA A 104 16.15 1.21 -1.11
N GLU A 105 17.47 1.00 -1.02
CA GLU A 105 18.08 -0.19 -0.42
C GLU A 105 18.47 0.03 1.05
N THR A 106 18.47 1.29 1.50
CA THR A 106 18.81 1.65 2.89
C THR A 106 17.83 2.67 3.47
N PRO A 107 17.65 2.71 4.80
CA PRO A 107 16.85 3.75 5.45
C PRO A 107 17.35 5.17 5.16
N ASP A 108 18.67 5.39 5.10
CA ASP A 108 19.24 6.72 4.86
C ASP A 108 18.90 7.22 3.45
N GLU A 109 19.09 6.38 2.43
CA GLU A 109 18.68 6.68 1.05
C GLU A 109 17.18 6.96 0.95
N ALA A 110 16.35 6.17 1.63
CA ALA A 110 14.90 6.39 1.66
C ALA A 110 14.55 7.75 2.27
N MET A 111 15.22 8.15 3.35
CA MET A 111 15.00 9.44 3.99
C MET A 111 15.48 10.60 3.11
N GLU A 112 16.58 10.46 2.38
CA GLU A 112 17.05 11.45 1.41
C GLU A 112 16.04 11.64 0.26
N MET A 113 15.47 10.55 -0.25
CA MET A 113 14.41 10.61 -1.27
C MET A 113 13.17 11.34 -0.75
N ILE A 114 12.67 10.97 0.44
CA ILE A 114 11.49 11.62 1.03
C ILE A 114 11.73 13.11 1.26
N ASP A 115 12.89 13.50 1.79
CA ASP A 115 13.24 14.91 2.02
C ASP A 115 13.29 15.68 0.69
N ARG A 116 13.86 15.09 -0.37
CA ARG A 116 13.92 15.68 -1.71
C ARG A 116 12.52 16.00 -2.26
N TRP A 117 11.63 15.01 -2.29
CA TRP A 117 10.28 15.15 -2.83
C TRP A 117 9.42 16.12 -2.01
N THR A 118 9.44 15.98 -0.69
CA THR A 118 8.66 16.85 0.19
C THR A 118 9.11 18.31 0.15
N LYS A 119 10.42 18.60 0.00
CA LYS A 119 10.93 19.97 -0.19
C LYS A 119 10.57 20.57 -1.55
N ALA A 120 10.54 19.76 -2.61
CA ALA A 120 10.03 20.20 -3.91
C ALA A 120 8.51 20.47 -3.87
N GLY A 121 7.81 19.87 -2.90
CA GLY A 121 6.35 19.91 -2.83
C GLY A 121 5.71 19.08 -3.93
N GLU A 122 6.46 18.09 -4.42
CA GLU A 122 6.01 17.08 -5.38
C GLU A 122 5.72 15.79 -4.59
N ALA A 123 4.72 15.05 -5.07
CA ALA A 123 4.29 13.79 -4.46
C ALA A 123 4.69 12.65 -5.37
#